data_AF-A0A5N8YDR4-F1
#
_entry.id   AF-A0A5N8YDR4-F1
#
_cell.length_a   1.000
_cell.length_b   1.000
_cell.length_c   1.000
_cell.angle_alpha   90.00
_cell.angle_beta   90.00
_cell.angle_gamma   90.00
#
_symmetry.space_group_name_H-M   'P 1'
#
loop_
_entity.id
_entity.type
_entity.pdbx_description
1 polymer ?
#
loop_
_entity_poly.entity_id
_entity_poly.type
_entity_poly.pdbx_seq_one_letter_code
_entity_poly.pdbx_strand_id
1 'polypeptide(L)' 'MARAPARRSTGSETVRRRPGFQFLRETVGELKRVVWPTREQTTRLTILVIIISLAVGILLGVVDLGFGRLFRILI' A
#
# COMPACT_ATOMS: atom_id res chain seq x y z
N MET A 1 50.91 -29.85 -40.93
CA MET A 1 51.57 -28.67 -40.30
C MET A 1 50.80 -27.46 -40.79
N ALA A 2 50.17 -26.57 -40.03
CA ALA A 2 50.16 -26.30 -38.60
C ALA A 2 48.76 -25.80 -38.18
N ARG A 3 48.49 -25.89 -36.88
CA ARG A 3 47.18 -25.82 -36.23
C ARG A 3 46.54 -24.43 -36.29
N ALA A 4 45.23 -24.39 -36.47
CA ALA A 4 44.39 -23.25 -36.11
C ALA A 4 44.46 -23.00 -34.59
N PRO A 5 44.70 -21.77 -34.12
CA PRO A 5 44.49 -21.42 -32.73
C PRO A 5 43.16 -20.66 -32.54
N ALA A 6 42.31 -21.27 -31.73
CA ALA A 6 41.53 -20.65 -30.66
C ALA A 6 41.09 -19.18 -30.80
N ARG A 7 39.78 -18.96 -30.73
CA ARG A 7 39.22 -18.28 -29.55
C ARG A 7 37.74 -18.57 -29.40
N ARG A 8 37.45 -19.37 -28.38
CA ARG A 8 36.14 -19.51 -27.76
C ARG A 8 35.79 -18.13 -27.18
N SER A 9 35.00 -17.32 -27.89
CA SER A 9 34.46 -16.08 -27.34
C SER A 9 33.31 -16.43 -26.40
N THR A 10 33.69 -16.97 -25.25
CA THR A 10 32.95 -16.80 -24.01
C THR A 10 32.99 -15.30 -23.72
N GLY A 11 31.88 -14.60 -23.96
CA GLY A 11 31.92 -13.15 -24.00
C GLY A 11 30.55 -12.52 -23.91
N SER A 12 30.01 -12.55 -22.69
CA SER A 12 28.99 -11.62 -22.20
C SER A 12 27.64 -11.72 -22.90
N GLU A 13 26.82 -12.68 -22.45
CA GLU A 13 25.39 -12.42 -22.34
C GLU A 13 25.23 -11.25 -21.36
N THR A 14 25.34 -10.02 -21.88
CA THR A 14 24.87 -8.83 -21.18
C THR A 14 23.39 -9.07 -20.92
N VAL A 15 23.05 -9.47 -19.69
CA VAL A 15 21.68 -9.46 -19.17
C VAL A 15 21.21 -8.03 -19.36
N ARG A 16 20.51 -7.81 -20.47
CA ARG A 16 19.96 -6.53 -20.87
C ARG A 16 18.92 -6.21 -19.83
N ARG A 17 19.33 -5.50 -18.77
CA ARG A 17 18.46 -4.98 -17.71
C ARG A 17 17.39 -4.16 -18.41
N ARG A 18 16.24 -4.78 -18.64
CA ARG A 18 15.10 -4.14 -19.27
C ARG A 18 14.66 -3.03 -18.31
N PRO A 19 14.50 -1.79 -18.79
CA PRO A 19 14.20 -0.65 -17.95
C PRO A 19 12.89 -0.90 -17.19
N GLY A 20 12.78 -0.33 -15.98
CA GLY A 20 11.66 -0.47 -15.02
C GLY A 20 10.24 -0.40 -15.58
N PHE A 21 10.10 0.10 -16.81
CA PHE A 21 8.86 0.16 -17.58
C PHE A 21 8.19 -1.21 -17.83
N GLN A 22 8.95 -2.30 -17.93
CA GLN A 22 8.36 -3.64 -18.04
C GLN A 22 7.78 -4.12 -16.71
N PHE A 23 8.49 -3.88 -15.61
CA PHE A 23 8.00 -4.16 -14.26
C PHE A 23 6.73 -3.37 -13.94
N LEU A 24 6.67 -2.07 -14.29
CA LEU A 24 5.46 -1.24 -14.16
C LEU A 24 4.29 -1.79 -14.99
N ARG A 25 4.53 -2.27 -16.22
CA ARG A 25 3.49 -2.90 -17.05
C ARG A 25 2.96 -4.20 -16.44
N GLU A 26 3.85 -5.04 -15.91
CA GLU A 26 3.47 -6.27 -15.22
C GLU A 26 2.67 -5.98 -13.94
N THR A 27 3.13 -5.03 -13.11
CA THR A 27 2.42 -4.61 -11.89
C THR A 27 1.05 -4.01 -12.19
N VAL A 28 0.89 -3.21 -13.25
CA VAL A 28 -0.43 -2.67 -13.67
C VAL A 28 -1.35 -3.78 -14.18
N GLY A 29 -0.79 -4.79 -14.85
CA GLY A 29 -1.53 -6.00 -15.26
C GLY A 29 -2.08 -6.78 -14.07
N GLU A 30 -1.30 -6.92 -13.00
CA GLU A 30 -1.71 -7.56 -11.74
C GLU A 30 -2.71 -6.68 -10.95
N LEU A 31 -2.49 -5.37 -10.90
CA LEU A 31 -3.38 -4.40 -10.22
C LEU A 31 -4.78 -4.34 -10.83
N LYS A 32 -4.92 -4.69 -12.12
CA LYS A 32 -6.23 -4.82 -12.77
C LYS A 32 -7.04 -6.02 -12.27
N ARG A 33 -6.39 -7.03 -11.67
CA ARG A 33 -7.06 -8.17 -11.03
C ARG A 33 -7.59 -7.84 -9.63
N VAL A 34 -7.09 -6.76 -9.02
CA VAL A 34 -7.65 -6.26 -7.77
C VAL A 34 -9.06 -5.76 -8.05
N VAL A 35 -10.03 -6.33 -7.34
CA VAL A 35 -11.42 -5.90 -7.41
C VAL A 35 -11.50 -4.52 -6.78
N TRP A 36 -11.42 -3.48 -7.61
CA TRP A 36 -11.63 -2.12 -7.15
C TRP A 36 -13.09 -1.99 -6.73
N PRO A 37 -13.34 -1.56 -5.49
CA PRO A 37 -14.70 -1.44 -4.97
C PRO A 37 -15.49 -0.46 -5.84
N THR A 38 -16.78 -0.72 -5.99
CA THR A 38 -17.65 0.21 -6.72
C THR A 38 -17.73 1.53 -5.97
N ARG A 39 -18.02 2.62 -6.70
CA ARG A 39 -18.21 3.97 -6.12
C ARG A 39 -19.20 3.94 -4.96
N GLU A 40 -20.28 3.17 -5.11
CA GLU A 40 -21.32 3.02 -4.10
C GLU A 40 -20.83 2.28 -2.85
N GLN A 41 -20.12 1.16 -3.01
CA GLN A 41 -19.54 0.41 -1.88
C GLN A 41 -18.57 1.28 -1.08
N THR A 42 -17.72 2.02 -1.79
CA THR A 42 -16.75 2.93 -1.18
C THR A 42 -17.47 3.99 -0.34
N THR A 43 -18.48 4.66 -0.91
CA THR A 43 -19.24 5.68 -0.19
C THR A 43 -19.96 5.12 1.03
N ARG A 44 -20.62 3.95 0.92
CA ARG A 44 -21.31 3.30 2.05
C ARG A 44 -20.33 2.98 3.19
N LEU A 45 -19.16 2.44 2.87
CA LEU A 45 -18.12 2.12 3.85
C LEU A 45 -17.54 3.38 4.48
N THR A 46 -17.29 4.43 3.71
CA THR A 46 -16.80 5.72 4.24
C THR A 46 -17.82 6.35 5.18
N ILE A 47 -19.11 6.34 4.83
CA ILE A 47 -20.18 6.84 5.72
C ILE A 47 -20.22 6.04 7.03
N LEU A 48 -20.12 4.71 6.95
CA LEU A 48 -20.08 3.86 8.14
C LEU A 48 -18.91 4.23 9.06
N VAL A 49 -17.71 4.43 8.50
CA VAL A 49 -16.53 4.84 9.26
C VAL A 49 -16.76 6.20 9.93
N ILE A 50 -17.33 7.18 9.20
CA ILE A 50 -17.64 8.50 9.76
C ILE A 50 -18.57 8.37 10.98
N ILE A 51 -19.64 7.59 10.88
CA ILE A 51 -20.59 7.38 11.98
C ILE A 51 -19.89 6.78 13.19
N ILE A 52 -19.10 5.72 13.00
CA ILE A 52 -18.40 5.04 14.10
C ILE A 52 -17.37 5.97 14.74
N SER A 53 -16.58 6.67 13.94
CA SER A 53 -15.57 7.62 14.45
C SER A 53 -16.21 8.75 15.25
N LEU A 54 -17.36 9.29 14.81
CA LEU A 54 -18.12 10.27 15.60
C LEU A 54 -18.64 9.69 16.91
N ALA A 55 -19.20 8.47 16.89
CA ALA A 55 -19.71 7.82 18.08
C ALA A 55 -18.60 7.61 19.13
N VAL A 56 -17.44 7.09 18.70
CA VAL A 56 -16.27 6.92 19.57
C VAL A 56 -15.73 8.27 20.05
N GLY A 57 -15.65 9.27 19.18
CA GLY A 57 -15.21 10.61 19.55
C GLY A 57 -16.08 11.28 20.62
N ILE A 58 -17.41 11.13 20.51
CA ILE A 58 -18.37 11.61 21.52
C ILE A 58 -18.19 10.84 22.82
N LEU A 59 -18.10 9.51 22.76
CA LEU A 59 -17.92 8.68 23.95
C LEU A 59 -16.65 9.08 24.72
N LEU A 60 -15.52 9.18 24.02
CA LEU A 60 -14.26 9.63 24.61
C LEU A 60 -14.40 11.05 25.15
N GLY A 61 -14.94 11.99 24.37
CA GLY A 61 -15.14 13.37 24.83
C GLY A 61 -15.96 13.49 26.11
N VAL A 62 -17.02 12.69 26.26
CA VAL A 62 -17.81 12.64 27.51
C VAL A 62 -16.98 12.11 28.67
N VAL A 63 -16.23 11.04 28.42
CA VAL A 63 -15.35 10.41 29.41
C VAL A 63 -14.24 11.37 29.85
N ASP A 64 -13.57 12.04 28.91
CA ASP A 64 -12.53 13.05 29.17
C ASP A 64 -13.07 14.23 30.00
N LEU A 65 -14.28 14.72 29.68
CA LEU A 65 -14.94 15.77 30.46
C LEU A 65 -15.33 15.30 31.87
N GLY A 66 -15.73 14.03 32.01
CA GLY A 66 -16.02 13.40 33.29
C GLY A 66 -14.77 13.28 34.17
N PHE A 67 -13.69 12.72 33.62
CA PHE A 67 -12.40 12.60 34.30
C PHE A 67 -11.81 13.96 34.64
N GLY A 68 -11.86 14.95 33.74
CA GLY A 68 -11.36 16.30 34.00
C GLY A 68 -12.07 16.98 35.18
N ARG A 69 -13.36 16.74 35.38
CA ARG A 69 -14.09 17.21 36.59
C ARG A 69 -13.68 16.43 37.83
N LEU A 70 -13.50 15.12 37.72
CA LEU A 70 -13.08 14.27 38.84
C LEU A 70 -11.69 14.66 39.36
N PHE A 71 -10.72 14.86 38.47
CA PHE A 71 -9.37 15.31 38.83
C PHE A 71 -9.40 16.68 39.51
N ARG A 72 -10.25 17.61 39.05
CA ARG A 72 -10.39 18.95 39.65
C ARG A 72 -11.02 18.95 41.05
N ILE A 73 -11.75 17.89 41.41
CA ILE A 73 -12.31 17.72 42.77
C ILE A 73 -11.31 17.01 43.69
N LEU A 74 -10.47 16.13 43.11
CA LEU A 74 -9.53 15.30 43.85
C LEU A 74 -8.20 16.02 44.16
N ILE A 75 -7.76 16.93 43.29
CA ILE A 75 -6.56 17.79 43.46
C ILE A 75 -6.99 19.25 43.66
#